data_AF-A0A080WL23-F1
#
_entry.id   AF-A0A080WL23-F1
#
_cell.length_a   1.000
_cell.length_b   1.000
_cell.length_c   1.000
_cell.angle_alpha   90.00
_cell.angle_beta   90.00
_cell.angle_gamma   90.00
#
_symmetry.space_group_name_H-M   'P 1'
#
loop_
_entity.id
_entity.type
_entity.pdbx_description
1 polymer ?
#
loop_
_entity_poly.entity_id
_entity_poly.type
_entity_poly.pdbx_seq_one_letter_code
_entity_poly.pdbx_strand_id
1 'polypeptide(L)'
;MDSGSSLSYLPDALAAKVYNAVGAVFDPANNLAFVPCSMANDKRKLVFTFSSPQIAVGMDELVIDLGPDANGNEATFRDGSKACVFGIAPAGSSISILGDTVLRSAYLVYDLDNNEISIAPTRFNSTETSILEIGTGQNSVPDASGVPNAVTSAQVTQATGLPGVETGVPGSRPPSSKAAGQAKRPDFVLGVAAVGLAGAGMLFAAM
;
A
#
# COMPACT_ATOMS: atom_id res chain seq x y z
N MET A 1 3.74 0.48 9.86
CA MET A 1 4.67 0.69 8.72
C MET A 1 5.62 -0.48 8.79
N ASP A 2 5.71 -1.28 7.73
CA ASP A 2 6.34 -2.61 7.80
C ASP A 2 7.09 -2.93 6.50
N SER A 3 8.42 -2.87 6.56
CA SER A 3 9.29 -3.24 5.42
C SER A 3 9.35 -4.75 5.17
N GLY A 4 8.73 -5.58 6.02
CA GLY A 4 8.56 -7.02 5.81
C GLY A 4 7.37 -7.36 4.90
N SER A 5 6.57 -6.35 4.51
CA SER A 5 5.37 -6.52 3.70
C SER A 5 5.56 -5.90 2.32
N SER A 6 5.49 -6.70 1.26
CA SER A 6 5.66 -6.21 -0.12
C SER A 6 4.51 -5.30 -0.57
N LEU A 7 3.28 -5.63 -0.20
CA LEU A 7 2.08 -4.84 -0.49
C LEU A 7 1.65 -4.04 0.75
N SER A 8 0.77 -3.05 0.54
CA SER A 8 0.09 -2.37 1.63
C SER A 8 -1.32 -2.92 1.79
N TYR A 9 -1.76 -3.07 3.03
CA TYR A 9 -3.03 -3.68 3.40
C TYR A 9 -3.90 -2.66 4.11
N LEU A 10 -5.06 -2.36 3.53
CA LEU A 10 -6.00 -1.39 4.05
C LEU A 10 -7.30 -2.09 4.49
N PRO A 11 -8.10 -1.48 5.38
CA PRO A 11 -9.41 -2.04 5.72
C PRO A 11 -10.24 -2.25 4.46
N ASP A 12 -10.97 -3.35 4.39
CA ASP A 12 -11.63 -3.82 3.15
C ASP A 12 -12.51 -2.74 2.51
N ALA A 13 -13.24 -1.97 3.32
CA ALA A 13 -14.08 -0.88 2.85
C ALA A 13 -13.28 0.24 2.16
N LEU A 14 -12.05 0.51 2.60
CA LEU A 14 -11.16 1.49 1.99
C LEU A 14 -10.48 0.91 0.74
N ALA A 15 -9.98 -0.32 0.80
CA ALA A 15 -9.43 -1.01 -0.36
C ALA A 15 -10.44 -1.06 -1.52
N ALA A 16 -11.70 -1.43 -1.24
CA ALA A 16 -12.77 -1.46 -2.23
C ALA A 16 -13.06 -0.09 -2.85
N LYS A 17 -12.98 1.00 -2.08
CA LYS A 17 -13.11 2.38 -2.62
C LYS A 17 -11.95 2.70 -3.57
N VAL A 18 -10.72 2.35 -3.21
CA VAL A 18 -9.55 2.54 -4.08
C VAL A 18 -9.72 1.73 -5.36
N TYR A 19 -10.14 0.47 -5.28
CA TYR A 19 -10.35 -0.40 -6.44
C TYR A 19 -11.37 0.18 -7.40
N ASN A 20 -12.51 0.66 -6.88
CA ASN A 20 -13.53 1.32 -7.70
C ASN A 20 -13.00 2.59 -8.38
N ALA A 21 -12.16 3.37 -7.71
CA ALA A 21 -11.58 4.60 -8.26
C ALA A 21 -10.55 4.33 -9.37
N VAL A 22 -9.80 3.23 -9.27
CA VAL A 22 -8.77 2.89 -10.26
C VAL A 22 -9.21 1.87 -11.30
N GLY A 23 -10.38 1.25 -11.12
CA GLY A 23 -10.87 0.16 -11.97
C GLY A 23 -10.15 -1.16 -11.73
N ALA A 24 -9.63 -1.39 -10.51
CA ALA A 24 -8.96 -2.65 -10.18
C ALA A 24 -9.96 -3.80 -10.06
N VAL A 25 -9.57 -4.97 -10.55
CA VAL A 25 -10.34 -6.21 -10.46
C VAL A 25 -9.79 -7.04 -9.32
N PHE A 26 -10.60 -7.25 -8.28
CA PHE A 26 -10.22 -8.07 -7.14
C PHE A 26 -10.43 -9.56 -7.41
N ASP A 27 -9.40 -10.35 -7.16
CA ASP A 27 -9.43 -11.80 -7.14
C ASP A 27 -9.42 -12.31 -5.68
N PRO A 28 -10.57 -12.78 -5.17
CA PRO A 28 -10.66 -13.27 -3.80
C PRO A 28 -9.89 -14.58 -3.57
N ALA A 29 -9.55 -15.35 -4.62
CA ALA A 29 -8.82 -16.61 -4.45
C ALA A 29 -7.37 -16.38 -4.01
N ASN A 30 -6.74 -15.33 -4.54
CA ASN A 30 -5.37 -14.95 -4.22
C ASN A 30 -5.30 -13.76 -3.24
N ASN A 31 -6.44 -13.16 -2.90
CA ASN A 31 -6.53 -11.94 -2.10
C ASN A 31 -5.74 -10.76 -2.71
N LEU A 32 -5.75 -10.66 -4.05
CA LEU A 32 -5.03 -9.65 -4.81
C LEU A 32 -5.98 -8.88 -5.72
N ALA A 33 -5.68 -7.61 -5.96
CA ALA A 33 -6.35 -6.83 -6.99
C ALA A 33 -5.42 -6.66 -8.19
N PHE A 34 -6.00 -6.58 -9.38
CA PHE A 34 -5.27 -6.47 -10.64
C PHE A 34 -5.69 -5.23 -11.41
N VAL A 35 -4.74 -4.60 -12.09
CA VAL A 35 -4.94 -3.48 -13.02
C VAL A 35 -4.13 -3.71 -14.30
N PRO A 36 -4.47 -3.08 -15.43
CA PRO A 36 -3.61 -3.11 -16.61
C PRO A 36 -2.21 -2.58 -16.30
N CYS A 37 -1.16 -3.30 -16.69
CA CYS A 37 0.22 -2.90 -16.43
C CYS A 37 0.58 -1.52 -17.01
N SER A 38 -0.09 -1.09 -18.08
CA SER A 38 0.07 0.24 -18.66
C SER A 38 -0.25 1.37 -17.67
N MET A 39 -1.04 1.10 -16.62
CA MET A 39 -1.38 2.06 -15.57
C MET A 39 -0.18 2.50 -14.74
N ALA A 40 0.96 1.78 -14.77
CA ALA A 40 2.20 2.24 -14.15
C ALA A 40 2.65 3.62 -14.67
N ASN A 41 2.25 4.00 -15.89
CA ASN A 41 2.59 5.29 -16.51
C ASN A 41 1.59 6.41 -16.20
N ASP A 42 0.49 6.08 -15.51
CA ASP A 42 -0.56 7.03 -15.16
C ASP A 42 -0.03 8.05 -14.12
N LYS A 43 -0.51 9.30 -14.21
CA LYS A 43 -0.08 10.41 -13.35
C LYS A 43 -0.90 10.53 -12.07
N ARG A 44 -1.96 9.73 -11.93
CA ARG A 44 -2.72 9.61 -10.69
C ARG A 44 -1.80 9.16 -9.54
N LYS A 45 -2.18 9.54 -8.32
CA LYS A 45 -1.45 9.19 -7.09
C LYS A 45 -2.44 8.79 -6.01
N LEU A 46 -2.03 7.85 -5.16
CA LEU A 46 -2.72 7.57 -3.90
C LEU A 46 -2.04 8.38 -2.79
N VAL A 47 -2.79 9.30 -2.18
CA VAL A 47 -2.24 10.23 -1.18
C VAL A 47 -2.61 9.77 0.23
N PHE A 48 -1.60 9.48 1.04
CA PHE A 48 -1.73 9.14 2.45
C PHE A 48 -1.50 10.40 3.28
N THR A 49 -2.52 10.82 4.03
CA THR A 49 -2.45 12.00 4.90
C THR A 49 -2.23 11.58 6.34
N PHE A 50 -1.07 11.91 6.89
CA PHE A 50 -0.78 11.84 8.32
C PHE A 50 -1.08 13.20 8.97
N SER A 51 -0.85 13.37 10.28
CA SER A 51 -0.97 14.69 10.93
C SER A 51 -0.15 15.76 10.18
N SER A 52 1.05 15.38 9.75
CA SER A 52 1.81 15.92 8.62
C SER A 52 3.04 15.02 8.44
N PRO A 53 3.61 14.88 7.24
CA PRO A 53 3.21 15.42 5.95
C PRO A 53 2.20 14.51 5.23
N GLN A 54 1.85 14.86 3.99
CA GLN A 54 1.20 13.95 3.05
C GLN A 54 2.24 13.16 2.26
N ILE A 55 2.01 11.86 2.06
CA ILE A 55 2.83 10.98 1.21
C ILE A 55 2.03 10.61 -0.04
N ALA A 56 2.47 11.10 -1.20
CA ALA A 56 1.81 10.87 -2.47
C ALA A 56 2.51 9.74 -3.23
N VAL A 57 1.86 8.58 -3.29
CA VAL A 57 2.38 7.36 -3.92
C VAL A 57 1.95 7.30 -5.38
N GLY A 58 2.92 7.19 -6.29
CA GLY A 58 2.69 7.09 -7.73
C GLY A 58 2.12 5.73 -8.16
N MET A 59 1.49 5.69 -9.34
CA MET A 59 1.03 4.41 -9.89
C MET A 59 2.19 3.49 -10.28
N ASP A 60 3.36 4.03 -10.59
CA ASP A 60 4.60 3.28 -10.79
C ASP A 60 5.02 2.47 -9.54
N GLU A 61 4.64 2.93 -8.34
CA GLU A 61 4.87 2.21 -7.09
C GLU A 61 3.76 1.19 -6.75
N LEU A 62 2.56 1.42 -7.29
CA LEU A 62 1.35 0.64 -7.01
C LEU A 62 1.00 -0.38 -8.11
N VAL A 63 1.71 -0.39 -9.24
CA VAL A 63 1.46 -1.34 -10.34
C VAL A 63 2.65 -2.28 -10.42
N ILE A 64 2.48 -3.48 -9.89
CA ILE A 64 3.54 -4.47 -9.75
C ILE A 64 3.44 -5.50 -10.87
N ASP A 65 4.42 -5.47 -11.77
CA ASP A 65 4.61 -6.48 -12.80
C ASP A 65 5.32 -7.69 -12.18
N LEU A 66 4.61 -8.83 -12.12
CA LEU A 66 5.19 -10.08 -11.61
C LEU A 66 6.09 -10.77 -12.65
N GLY A 67 6.13 -10.27 -13.89
CA GLY A 67 6.77 -10.94 -15.01
C GLY A 67 6.04 -12.24 -15.42
N PRO A 68 6.65 -13.00 -16.34
CA PRO A 68 6.13 -14.31 -16.72
C PRO A 68 6.31 -15.35 -15.61
N ASP A 69 5.43 -16.34 -15.57
CA ASP A 69 5.57 -17.53 -14.74
C ASP A 69 6.76 -18.42 -15.20
N ALA A 70 6.99 -19.53 -14.49
CA ALA A 70 8.07 -20.46 -14.81
C ALA A 70 7.95 -21.11 -16.20
N ASN A 71 6.77 -21.06 -16.83
CA ASN A 71 6.50 -21.59 -18.17
C ASN A 71 6.50 -20.48 -19.25
N GLY A 72 6.77 -19.23 -18.87
CA GLY A 72 6.76 -18.09 -19.80
C GLY A 72 5.39 -17.44 -19.99
N ASN A 73 4.37 -17.82 -19.22
CA ASN A 73 3.03 -17.24 -19.35
C ASN A 73 2.90 -15.97 -18.51
N GLU A 74 2.28 -14.94 -19.05
CA GLU A 74 1.94 -13.71 -18.32
C GLU A 74 0.46 -13.68 -17.95
N ALA A 75 0.14 -13.08 -16.80
CA ALA A 75 -1.24 -12.82 -16.44
C ALA A 75 -1.85 -11.79 -17.40
N THR A 76 -3.05 -12.08 -17.92
CA THR A 76 -3.76 -11.19 -18.84
C THR A 76 -5.23 -11.06 -18.46
N PHE A 77 -5.81 -9.92 -18.80
CA PHE A 77 -7.26 -9.76 -18.81
C PHE A 77 -7.86 -10.40 -20.06
N ARG A 78 -9.18 -10.61 -20.05
CA ARG A 78 -9.94 -11.16 -21.19
C ARG A 78 -9.81 -10.38 -22.50
N ASP A 79 -9.42 -9.11 -22.42
CA ASP A 79 -9.16 -8.28 -23.60
C ASP A 79 -7.72 -8.39 -24.13
N GLY A 80 -6.91 -9.28 -23.54
CA GLY A 80 -5.51 -9.52 -23.90
C GLY A 80 -4.52 -8.54 -23.28
N SER A 81 -4.96 -7.55 -22.50
CA SER A 81 -4.05 -6.64 -21.82
C SER A 81 -3.29 -7.35 -20.69
N LYS A 82 -2.00 -7.04 -20.54
CA LYS A 82 -1.16 -7.57 -19.46
C LYS A 82 -1.70 -7.09 -18.10
N ALA A 83 -1.89 -8.03 -17.18
CA ALA A 83 -2.39 -7.79 -15.84
C ALA A 83 -1.25 -7.70 -14.84
N CYS A 84 -1.23 -6.63 -14.06
CA CYS A 84 -0.29 -6.38 -12.98
C CYS A 84 -1.02 -6.39 -11.64
N VAL A 85 -0.34 -6.80 -10.58
CA VAL A 85 -0.88 -6.72 -9.22
C VAL A 85 -0.93 -5.26 -8.81
N PHE A 86 -2.06 -4.86 -8.22
CA PHE A 86 -2.21 -3.55 -7.62
C PHE A 86 -1.68 -3.56 -6.18
N GLY A 87 -0.94 -2.51 -5.81
CA GLY A 87 -0.14 -2.42 -4.60
C GLY A 87 -0.92 -2.37 -3.28
N ILE A 88 -2.25 -2.32 -3.35
CA ILE A 88 -3.15 -2.32 -2.19
C ILE A 88 -3.94 -3.62 -2.15
N ALA A 89 -3.87 -4.33 -1.03
CA ALA A 89 -4.67 -5.51 -0.72
C ALA A 89 -5.64 -5.23 0.44
N PRO A 90 -6.74 -6.01 0.58
CA PRO A 90 -7.60 -5.92 1.75
C PRO A 90 -6.94 -6.59 2.96
N ALA A 91 -7.04 -5.95 4.12
CA ALA A 91 -6.50 -6.45 5.39
C ALA A 91 -7.42 -7.49 6.07
N GLY A 92 -8.67 -7.64 5.64
CA GLY A 92 -9.66 -8.46 6.31
C GLY A 92 -9.91 -7.99 7.74
N SER A 93 -9.80 -8.92 8.70
CA SER A 93 -9.90 -8.62 10.13
C SER A 93 -8.57 -8.23 10.78
N SER A 94 -7.48 -8.12 10.01
CA SER A 94 -6.15 -7.76 10.50
C SER A 94 -5.97 -6.24 10.60
N ILE A 95 -4.85 -5.83 11.19
CA ILE A 95 -4.45 -4.41 11.23
C ILE A 95 -4.07 -3.91 9.84
N SER A 96 -4.16 -2.59 9.64
CA SER A 96 -3.65 -1.96 8.41
C SER A 96 -2.13 -1.97 8.40
N ILE A 97 -1.56 -2.25 7.23
CA ILE A 97 -0.13 -2.30 7.01
C ILE A 97 0.22 -1.37 5.84
N LEU A 98 1.20 -0.51 6.05
CA LEU A 98 1.85 0.23 4.96
C LEU A 98 3.18 -0.47 4.68
N GLY A 99 3.23 -1.21 3.58
CA GLY A 99 4.39 -1.99 3.13
C GLY A 99 5.13 -1.32 1.98
N ASP A 100 6.05 -2.04 1.34
CA ASP A 100 7.03 -1.50 0.38
C ASP A 100 6.41 -0.61 -0.71
N THR A 101 5.26 -1.02 -1.26
CA THR A 101 4.46 -0.23 -2.22
C THR A 101 4.16 1.20 -1.79
N VAL A 102 4.06 1.48 -0.48
CA VAL A 102 3.92 2.83 0.08
C VAL A 102 5.24 3.32 0.66
N LEU A 103 6.00 2.46 1.33
CA LEU A 103 7.24 2.85 2.02
C LEU A 103 8.32 3.35 1.04
N ARG A 104 8.37 2.90 -0.22
CA ARG A 104 9.32 3.45 -1.21
C ARG A 104 9.10 4.94 -1.50
N SER A 105 7.88 5.45 -1.31
CA SER A 105 7.55 6.87 -1.44
C SER A 105 7.77 7.69 -0.16
N ALA A 106 8.23 7.07 0.93
CA ALA A 106 8.52 7.74 2.20
C ALA A 106 9.95 7.48 2.68
N TYR A 107 10.60 8.52 3.20
CA TYR A 107 11.80 8.39 4.03
C TYR A 107 11.37 8.30 5.50
N LEU A 108 11.85 7.28 6.20
CA LEU A 108 11.36 6.88 7.52
C LEU A 108 12.52 6.77 8.50
N VAL A 109 12.34 7.33 9.69
CA VAL A 109 13.25 7.15 10.83
C VAL A 109 12.45 6.58 11.99
N TYR A 110 12.82 5.39 12.45
CA TYR A 110 12.23 4.74 13.61
C TYR A 110 13.10 5.04 14.83
N ASP A 111 12.60 5.89 15.73
CA ASP A 111 13.24 6.19 17.01
C ASP A 111 12.51 5.44 18.12
N LEU A 112 13.05 4.27 18.46
CA LEU A 112 12.43 3.39 19.45
C LEU A 112 12.64 3.89 20.89
N ASP A 113 13.71 4.64 21.16
CA ASP A 113 13.98 5.19 22.50
C ASP A 113 12.93 6.26 22.87
N ASN A 114 12.46 7.01 21.87
CA ASN A 114 11.41 8.01 22.04
C ASN A 114 10.00 7.51 21.68
N ASN A 115 9.84 6.28 21.17
CA ASN A 115 8.59 5.75 20.62
C ASN A 115 8.00 6.61 19.50
N GLU A 116 8.86 7.10 18.60
CA GLU A 116 8.50 8.02 17.53
C GLU A 116 8.84 7.45 16.15
N ILE A 117 8.04 7.83 15.15
CA ILE A 117 8.35 7.62 13.74
C ILE A 117 8.36 8.98 13.07
N SER A 118 9.51 9.39 12.56
CA SER A 118 9.64 10.56 11.68
C SER A 118 9.48 10.13 10.23
N ILE A 119 8.78 10.93 9.44
CA ILE A 119 8.43 10.60 8.07
C ILE A 119 8.52 11.83 7.16
N ALA A 120 9.08 11.65 5.96
CA ALA A 120 9.13 12.65 4.91
C ALA A 120 8.87 12.00 3.53
N PRO A 121 8.48 12.77 2.50
CA PRO A 121 8.42 12.26 1.13
C PRO A 121 9.81 11.85 0.61
N THR A 122 9.91 10.74 -0.12
CA THR A 122 11.15 10.33 -0.76
C THR A 122 11.60 11.33 -1.83
N ARG A 123 12.89 11.67 -1.82
CA ARG A 123 13.57 12.35 -2.94
C ARG A 123 14.20 11.30 -3.86
N PHE A 124 13.47 10.93 -4.91
CA PHE A 124 13.95 9.95 -5.88
C PHE A 124 15.16 10.48 -6.67
N ASN A 125 16.03 9.56 -7.10
CA ASN A 125 17.20 9.84 -7.94
C ASN A 125 18.18 10.89 -7.35
N SER A 126 18.27 11.00 -6.02
CA SER A 126 19.30 11.81 -5.39
C SER A 126 20.68 11.17 -5.59
N THR A 127 21.66 11.96 -6.02
CA THR A 127 23.08 11.57 -6.05
C THR A 127 23.87 12.21 -4.92
N GLU A 128 23.23 13.03 -4.10
CA GLU A 128 23.83 13.73 -2.96
C GLU A 128 23.50 13.00 -1.67
N THR A 129 24.44 13.01 -0.73
CA THR A 129 24.30 12.43 0.61
C THR A 129 24.64 13.47 1.68
N SER A 130 23.87 13.46 2.76
CA SER A 130 24.18 14.16 4.00
C SER A 130 23.64 13.29 5.13
N ILE A 131 24.54 12.49 5.71
CA ILE A 131 24.18 11.50 6.74
C ILE A 131 24.56 12.11 8.08
N LEU A 132 23.56 12.29 8.94
CA LEU A 132 23.71 12.83 10.29
C LEU A 132 23.35 11.74 11.31
N GLU A 133 24.00 11.78 12.47
CA GLU A 133 23.66 10.88 13.58
C GLU A 133 22.30 11.25 14.17
N ILE A 134 21.51 10.23 14.53
CA ILE A 134 20.33 10.41 15.37
C ILE A 134 20.84 10.51 16.81
N GLY A 135 20.52 11.62 17.49
CA GLY A 135 20.95 11.89 18.85
C GLY A 135 20.21 11.06 19.89
N THR A 136 20.33 11.47 21.16
CA THR A 136 19.62 10.85 22.29
C THR A 136 18.64 11.83 22.93
N GLY A 137 17.59 11.29 23.57
CA GLY A 137 16.56 12.09 24.21
C GLY A 137 15.56 12.72 23.22
N GLN A 138 14.74 13.64 23.71
CA GLN A 138 13.68 14.26 22.91
C GLN A 138 14.25 15.08 21.74
N ASN A 139 13.57 15.01 20.58
CA ASN A 139 13.98 15.72 19.35
C ASN A 139 15.39 15.31 18.86
N SER A 140 15.71 14.02 19.00
CA SER A 140 16.96 13.36 18.58
C SER A 140 17.15 13.30 17.06
N VAL A 141 16.06 13.23 16.28
CA VAL A 141 16.11 13.10 14.82
C VAL A 141 16.40 14.46 14.18
N PRO A 142 17.53 14.63 13.46
CA PRO A 142 17.87 15.89 12.82
C PRO A 142 16.80 16.35 11.82
N ASP A 143 16.53 17.65 11.79
CA ASP A 143 15.54 18.31 10.93
C ASP A 143 14.09 17.81 11.04
N ALA A 144 13.79 16.89 11.96
CA ALA A 144 12.44 16.47 12.26
C ALA A 144 11.72 17.53 13.10
N SER A 145 10.46 17.79 12.77
CA SER A 145 9.57 18.63 13.55
C SER A 145 8.39 17.82 14.06
N GLY A 146 8.08 17.94 15.36
CA GLY A 146 6.88 17.33 15.93
C GLY A 146 5.60 17.86 15.27
N VAL A 147 4.58 17.01 15.19
CA VAL A 147 3.28 17.35 14.59
C VAL A 147 2.28 17.78 15.67
N PRO A 148 1.43 18.79 15.41
CA PRO A 148 0.33 19.09 16.32
C PRO A 148 -0.65 17.90 16.35
N ASN A 149 -1.04 17.48 17.55
CA ASN A 149 -1.93 16.33 17.75
C ASN A 149 -1.39 15.02 17.14
N ALA A 150 -0.19 14.62 17.56
CA ALA A 150 0.33 13.30 17.24
C ALA A 150 -0.70 12.22 17.61
N VAL A 151 -0.93 11.28 16.70
CA VAL A 151 -1.81 10.15 16.95
C VAL A 151 -1.07 9.19 17.88
N THR A 152 -1.33 9.29 19.18
CA THR A 152 -0.66 8.48 20.22
C THR A 152 -1.30 7.10 20.40
N SER A 153 -2.49 6.87 19.83
CA SER A 153 -3.09 5.55 19.71
C SER A 153 -4.01 5.48 18.50
N ALA A 154 -3.86 4.43 17.69
CA ALA A 154 -4.82 4.07 16.65
C ALA A 154 -5.64 2.90 17.18
N GLN A 155 -6.92 3.13 17.48
CA GLN A 155 -7.83 2.05 17.83
C GLN A 155 -7.98 1.14 16.60
N VAL A 156 -7.81 -0.18 16.77
CA VAL A 156 -8.16 -1.18 15.74
C VAL A 156 -9.67 -1.20 15.62
N THR A 157 -10.21 -0.21 14.92
CA THR A 157 -11.64 -0.08 14.68
C THR A 157 -11.89 -0.68 13.32
N GLN A 158 -12.65 -1.78 13.27
CA GLN A 158 -13.18 -2.29 12.02
C GLN A 158 -13.92 -1.13 11.35
N ALA A 159 -13.52 -0.79 10.13
CA ALA A 159 -14.00 0.37 9.39
C ALA A 159 -15.49 0.23 8.99
N THR A 160 -16.41 0.27 9.95
CA THR A 160 -17.85 0.36 9.71
C THR A 160 -18.24 1.82 9.49
N GLY A 161 -17.71 2.39 8.42
CA GLY A 161 -17.97 3.77 7.98
C GLY A 161 -16.92 4.76 8.46
N LEU A 162 -15.96 5.09 7.58
CA LEU A 162 -15.08 6.24 7.78
C LEU A 162 -15.78 7.53 7.34
N PRO A 163 -15.94 8.53 8.22
CA PRO A 163 -16.05 9.92 7.80
C PRO A 163 -14.67 10.42 7.30
N GLY A 164 -14.64 11.18 6.20
CA GLY A 164 -13.41 11.88 5.75
C GLY A 164 -12.74 11.36 4.47
N VAL A 165 -13.37 10.47 3.69
CA VAL A 165 -12.93 10.27 2.29
C VAL A 165 -13.50 11.40 1.44
N GLU A 166 -12.84 12.55 1.44
CA GLU A 166 -13.17 13.65 0.53
C GLU A 166 -12.63 13.33 -0.87
N THR A 167 -13.48 12.76 -1.72
CA THR A 167 -13.31 12.92 -3.17
C THR A 167 -13.61 14.38 -3.46
N GLY A 168 -12.59 15.17 -3.80
CA GLY A 168 -12.77 16.59 -4.11
C GLY A 168 -13.67 16.82 -5.32
N VAL A 169 -14.99 16.90 -5.11
CA VAL A 169 -16.02 17.61 -5.89
C VAL A 169 -17.22 17.86 -4.97
N PRO A 170 -17.69 19.12 -4.75
CA PRO A 170 -18.85 19.39 -3.90
C PRO A 170 -20.16 19.00 -4.59
N GLY A 171 -20.97 18.18 -3.91
CA GLY A 171 -22.43 18.14 -4.12
C GLY A 171 -22.97 17.06 -5.04
N SER A 172 -23.06 15.81 -4.55
CA SER A 172 -24.13 14.88 -4.96
C SER A 172 -24.22 13.68 -4.02
N ARG A 173 -25.41 13.44 -3.46
CA ARG A 173 -25.77 12.31 -2.60
C ARG A 173 -25.73 10.99 -3.41
N PRO A 174 -25.08 9.90 -2.93
CA PRO A 174 -25.08 8.65 -3.67
C PRO A 174 -26.44 7.95 -3.56
N PRO A 175 -27.00 7.41 -4.66
CA PRO A 175 -28.13 6.49 -4.60
C PRO A 175 -27.65 5.09 -4.18
N SER A 176 -28.55 4.32 -3.58
CA SER A 176 -28.35 2.92 -3.20
C SER A 176 -27.85 2.09 -4.39
N SER A 177 -26.66 1.50 -4.27
CA SER A 177 -26.10 0.61 -5.28
C SER A 177 -26.87 -0.72 -5.32
N LYS A 178 -27.61 -0.93 -6.41
CA LYS A 178 -28.02 -2.26 -6.86
C LYS A 178 -26.76 -3.07 -7.22
N ALA A 179 -26.81 -4.37 -6.98
CA ALA A 179 -25.74 -5.32 -7.26
C ALA A 179 -25.12 -5.10 -8.65
N ALA A 180 -23.81 -4.88 -8.69
CA ALA A 180 -23.06 -4.79 -9.93
C ALA A 180 -23.04 -6.16 -10.61
N GLY A 181 -23.36 -6.19 -11.91
CA GLY A 181 -23.24 -7.36 -12.77
C GLY A 181 -21.81 -7.89 -12.83
N GLN A 182 -21.67 -9.13 -13.33
CA GLN A 182 -20.42 -9.89 -13.40
C GLN A 182 -19.24 -9.06 -13.93
N ALA A 183 -18.33 -8.67 -13.02
CA ALA A 183 -17.10 -7.98 -13.39
C ALA A 183 -16.13 -8.96 -14.09
N LYS A 184 -15.45 -8.46 -15.13
CA LYS A 184 -14.45 -9.16 -15.93
C LYS A 184 -13.30 -9.64 -15.04
N ARG A 185 -13.26 -10.93 -14.71
CA ARG A 185 -12.14 -11.54 -14.00
C ARG A 185 -10.91 -11.63 -14.92
N PRO A 186 -9.67 -11.44 -14.42
CA PRO A 186 -8.49 -11.87 -15.16
C PRO A 186 -8.56 -13.38 -15.39
N ASP A 187 -8.08 -13.84 -16.54
CA ASP A 187 -7.98 -15.27 -16.81
C ASP A 187 -6.63 -15.73 -16.25
N PHE A 188 -6.67 -16.43 -15.12
CA PHE A 188 -5.49 -16.87 -14.38
C PHE A 188 -5.33 -18.38 -14.51
N VAL A 189 -4.28 -18.83 -15.19
CA VAL A 189 -3.80 -20.20 -15.12
C VAL A 189 -2.54 -20.20 -14.26
N LEU A 190 -2.71 -20.24 -12.93
CA LEU A 190 -1.56 -20.45 -12.05
C LEU A 190 -1.16 -21.92 -12.13
N GLY A 191 -0.03 -22.20 -12.76
CA GLY A 191 0.67 -23.46 -12.58
C GLY A 191 1.07 -23.57 -11.11
N VAL A 192 0.29 -24.34 -10.33
CA VAL A 192 0.48 -24.49 -8.89
C VAL A 192 1.86 -25.08 -8.60
N ALA A 193 2.76 -24.26 -8.08
CA ALA A 193 3.73 -24.70 -7.08
C ALA A 193 3.49 -23.83 -5.86
N ALA A 194 2.76 -24.38 -4.88
CA ALA A 194 2.55 -23.76 -3.59
C ALA A 194 3.91 -23.53 -2.92
N VAL A 195 4.38 -22.28 -2.90
CA VAL A 195 5.39 -21.83 -1.94
C VAL A 195 4.67 -20.86 -1.02
N GLY A 196 4.29 -21.36 0.15
CA GLY A 196 3.75 -20.52 1.20
C GLY A 196 4.79 -19.47 1.59
N LEU A 197 4.43 -18.19 1.47
CA LEU A 197 5.11 -17.12 2.17
C LEU A 197 4.68 -17.18 3.64
N ALA A 198 5.16 -18.20 4.36
CA ALA A 198 5.15 -18.27 5.81
C ALA A 198 6.54 -17.82 6.29
N GLY A 199 6.57 -16.80 7.13
CA GLY A 199 7.80 -16.22 7.66
C GLY A 199 8.70 -17.26 8.32
N ALA A 200 9.97 -17.26 7.93
CA ALA A 200 11.03 -17.98 8.63
C ALA A 200 11.79 -16.99 9.52
N GLY A 201 11.27 -16.76 10.72
CA GLY A 201 12.14 -16.47 11.86
C GLY A 201 12.78 -17.78 12.29
N MET A 202 14.09 -17.94 12.05
CA MET A 202 14.87 -18.96 12.73
C MET A 202 15.96 -18.30 13.57
N LEU A 203 15.77 -18.48 14.87
CA LEU A 203 16.71 -18.26 15.94
C LEU A 203 18.07 -18.92 15.64
N PHE A 204 19.15 -18.15 15.71
CA PHE A 204 20.45 -18.70 16.08
C PHE A 204 20.60 -18.56 17.59
N ALA A 205 20.41 -19.66 18.30
CA ALA A 205 20.85 -19.82 19.69
C ALA A 205 22.16 -20.64 19.69
N ALA A 206 23.09 -20.16 20.51
CA ALA A 206 24.43 -20.68 20.73
C ALA A 206 24.48 -22.16 21.16
N MET A 207 25.42 -22.92 20.61
CA MET A 207 26.56 -23.51 21.34
C MET A 207 27.62 -24.05 20.37
#